data_AF-A0A1H7HRG4-F1
#
_entry.id   AF-A0A1H7HRG4-F1
#
_cell.length_a   1.000
_cell.length_b   1.000
_cell.length_c   1.000
_cell.angle_alpha   90.00
_cell.angle_beta   90.00
_cell.angle_gamma   90.00
#
_symmetry.space_group_name_H-M   'P 1'
#
loop_
_entity.id
_entity.type
_entity.pdbx_description
1 polymer ?
#
loop_
_entity_poly.entity_id
_entity_poly.type
_entity_poly.pdbx_seq_one_letter_code
_entity_poly.pdbx_strand_id
1 'polypeptide(L)'
;MTRSKTRITGLLLILLALGGCTSAKIHNASESFSRDLNIDEQQVQRAIITAINDRQWQVQSVKPNLIQAELTVRNRHHAEVDIPYSNTGFSINYRSSWGLNQSGEKIHRSYNKWVNNLRNNILKELDLSAGHAYADNLGIVKQGAETPEYFSIQEAITRATDAGQLDGSVRFFMEGEQLPASLHLRDSVTAHRKTNSSNKTSEEACLWAAQTALIALQNKAKSLGANAVTGIVSYYARDVYKSKDKFQCHSGLVVASVALRGTITNIE
;
A
#
# COMPACT_ATOMS: atom_id res chain seq x y z
N MET A 1 -25.63 -62.45 50.85
CA MET A 1 -24.90 -61.52 51.75
C MET A 1 -23.43 -61.66 51.37
N THR A 2 -22.70 -60.70 50.81
CA THR A 2 -22.41 -59.33 51.27
C THR A 2 -21.92 -58.43 50.11
N ARG A 3 -22.07 -57.11 50.29
CA ARG A 3 -21.64 -56.02 49.40
C ARG A 3 -20.11 -55.89 49.33
N SER A 4 -19.58 -55.47 48.18
CA SER A 4 -18.42 -54.56 48.14
C SER A 4 -18.52 -53.65 46.92
N LYS A 5 -18.56 -52.34 47.18
CA LYS A 5 -18.54 -51.26 46.18
C LYS A 5 -17.11 -50.76 46.07
N THR A 6 -16.46 -50.91 44.93
CA THR A 6 -15.22 -50.18 44.62
C THR A 6 -15.50 -49.18 43.51
N ARG A 7 -15.64 -47.91 43.92
CA ARG A 7 -15.62 -46.75 43.04
C ARG A 7 -14.17 -46.54 42.60
N ILE A 8 -13.86 -46.77 41.32
CA ILE A 8 -12.60 -46.31 40.74
C ILE A 8 -12.79 -44.85 40.38
N THR A 9 -12.36 -43.98 41.30
CA THR A 9 -12.17 -42.55 41.09
C THR A 9 -11.17 -42.33 39.96
N GLY A 10 -11.59 -41.59 38.93
CA GLY A 10 -10.75 -41.20 37.81
C GLY A 10 -9.65 -40.21 38.23
N LEU A 11 -8.46 -40.37 37.64
CA LEU A 11 -7.44 -39.34 37.60
C LEU A 11 -7.42 -38.76 36.17
N LEU A 12 -8.13 -37.65 35.96
CA LEU A 12 -7.98 -36.85 34.76
C LEU A 12 -6.80 -35.89 35.02
N LEU A 13 -5.61 -36.22 34.52
CA LEU A 13 -4.45 -35.34 34.51
C LEU A 13 -4.72 -34.20 33.51
N ILE A 14 -5.35 -33.13 33.99
CA ILE A 14 -5.47 -31.87 33.26
C ILE A 14 -4.08 -31.23 33.24
N LEU A 15 -3.35 -31.40 32.13
CA LEU A 15 -2.20 -30.58 31.79
C LEU A 15 -2.69 -29.14 31.53
N LEU A 16 -2.64 -28.29 32.55
CA LEU A 16 -2.74 -26.85 32.40
C LEU A 16 -1.53 -26.36 31.60
N ALA A 17 -1.71 -26.20 30.29
CA ALA A 17 -0.81 -25.39 29.49
C ALA A 17 -0.95 -23.92 29.93
N LEU A 18 -0.07 -23.47 30.81
CA LEU A 18 0.10 -22.06 31.13
C LEU A 18 0.65 -21.34 29.87
N GLY A 19 -0.26 -20.96 28.98
CA GLY A 19 0.05 -20.05 27.88
C GLY A 19 0.42 -18.69 28.45
N GLY A 20 1.71 -18.45 28.69
CA GLY A 20 2.20 -17.20 29.27
C GLY A 20 1.81 -15.99 28.43
N CYS A 21 0.87 -15.19 28.95
CA CYS A 21 0.53 -13.86 28.45
C CYS A 21 1.68 -12.89 28.78
N THR A 22 2.74 -12.88 27.99
CA THR A 22 3.84 -11.95 28.27
C THR A 22 3.53 -10.57 27.67
N SER A 23 3.11 -9.65 28.52
CA SER A 23 2.99 -8.24 28.19
C SER A 23 4.39 -7.60 28.13
N ALA A 24 4.58 -6.63 27.22
CA ALA A 24 5.78 -5.83 27.06
C ALA A 24 5.41 -4.34 26.99
N LYS A 25 6.37 -3.42 27.17
CA LYS A 25 6.13 -1.99 26.93
C LYS A 25 5.78 -1.76 25.45
N ILE A 26 4.80 -0.90 25.17
CA ILE A 26 4.41 -0.49 23.82
C ILE A 26 5.65 0.04 23.09
N HIS A 27 5.93 -0.52 21.92
CA HIS A 27 7.00 -0.06 21.05
C HIS A 27 6.45 0.87 19.97
N ASN A 28 6.94 2.10 19.94
CA ASN A 28 6.80 3.00 18.80
C ASN A 28 8.13 2.99 18.05
N ALA A 29 8.10 2.65 16.76
CA ALA A 29 9.28 2.67 15.92
C ALA A 29 9.50 4.06 15.37
N SER A 30 10.75 4.52 15.28
CA SER A 30 11.09 5.78 14.61
C SER A 30 12.41 5.62 13.87
N GLU A 31 12.45 6.12 12.65
CA GLU A 31 13.62 6.09 11.77
C GLU A 31 13.88 7.48 11.21
N SER A 32 15.14 7.88 11.18
CA SER A 32 15.60 9.14 10.61
C SER A 32 16.59 8.86 9.49
N PHE A 33 16.47 9.61 8.40
CA PHE A 33 17.33 9.49 7.22
C PHE A 33 18.30 10.67 7.14
N SER A 34 19.50 10.44 6.60
CA SER A 34 20.38 11.56 6.24
C SER A 34 19.76 12.33 5.08
N ARG A 35 19.89 13.67 5.12
CA ARG A 35 19.48 14.53 3.99
C ARG A 35 20.24 14.22 2.71
N ASP A 36 21.44 13.65 2.83
CA ASP A 36 22.29 13.30 1.69
C ASP A 36 21.70 12.18 0.81
N LEU A 37 20.76 11.39 1.36
CA LEU A 37 20.07 10.33 0.62
C LEU A 37 19.04 10.88 -0.39
N ASN A 38 18.71 12.18 -0.34
CA ASN A 38 17.78 12.86 -1.24
C ASN A 38 16.47 12.08 -1.50
N ILE A 39 15.93 11.43 -0.46
CA ILE A 39 14.70 10.65 -0.57
C ILE A 39 13.51 11.61 -0.67
N ASP A 40 12.69 11.47 -1.70
CA ASP A 40 11.46 12.24 -1.85
C ASP A 40 10.38 11.74 -0.87
N GLU A 41 9.56 12.66 -0.37
CA GLU A 41 8.42 12.35 0.51
C GLU A 41 7.47 11.33 -0.15
N GLN A 42 7.28 11.41 -1.47
CA GLN A 42 6.47 10.44 -2.20
C GLN A 42 7.10 9.03 -2.23
N GLN A 43 8.43 8.93 -2.21
CA GLN A 43 9.12 7.64 -2.12
C GLN A 43 8.89 7.01 -0.74
N VAL A 44 8.93 7.81 0.33
CA VAL A 44 8.64 7.36 1.69
C VAL A 44 7.18 6.92 1.83
N GLN A 45 6.24 7.75 1.35
CA GLN A 45 4.82 7.42 1.34
C GLN A 45 4.55 6.08 0.63
N ARG A 46 5.15 5.89 -0.54
CA ARG A 46 5.02 4.66 -1.33
C ARG A 46 5.60 3.46 -0.57
N ALA A 47 6.81 3.58 -0.01
CA ALA A 47 7.44 2.50 0.76
C ALA A 47 6.57 2.07 1.94
N ILE A 48 5.95 3.03 2.63
CA ILE A 48 5.01 2.77 3.73
C ILE A 48 3.78 2.01 3.23
N ILE A 49 3.11 2.50 2.20
CA ILE A 49 1.89 1.86 1.65
C ILE A 49 2.21 0.44 1.16
N THR A 50 3.32 0.24 0.43
CA THR A 50 3.75 -1.09 -0.01
C THR A 50 3.97 -2.02 1.19
N ALA A 51 4.69 -1.56 2.20
CA ALA A 51 4.98 -2.36 3.39
C ALA A 51 3.72 -2.70 4.22
N ILE A 52 2.75 -1.80 4.29
CA ILE A 52 1.44 -2.05 4.92
C ILE A 52 0.77 -3.25 4.25
N ASN A 53 0.63 -3.20 2.92
CA ASN A 53 -0.04 -4.25 2.15
C ASN A 53 0.70 -5.59 2.21
N ASP A 54 2.03 -5.57 2.04
CA ASP A 54 2.88 -6.78 2.11
C ASP A 54 2.85 -7.47 3.49
N ARG A 55 2.54 -6.70 4.54
CA ARG A 55 2.42 -7.21 5.92
C ARG A 55 0.96 -7.45 6.33
N GLN A 56 0.04 -7.42 5.37
CA GLN A 56 -1.40 -7.63 5.57
C GLN A 56 -2.03 -6.64 6.56
N TRP A 57 -1.37 -5.51 6.79
CA TRP A 57 -2.02 -4.34 7.37
C TRP A 57 -2.93 -3.73 6.30
N GLN A 58 -3.99 -3.07 6.73
CA GLN A 58 -4.91 -2.36 5.86
C GLN A 58 -4.73 -0.86 6.04
N VAL A 59 -4.78 -0.11 4.94
CA VAL A 59 -4.77 1.35 4.97
C VAL A 59 -6.14 1.83 5.44
N GLN A 60 -6.16 2.54 6.57
CA GLN A 60 -7.36 3.16 7.11
C GLN A 60 -7.57 4.56 6.52
N SER A 61 -6.51 5.36 6.43
CA SER A 61 -6.55 6.65 5.74
C SER A 61 -5.17 7.09 5.28
N VAL A 62 -5.15 7.94 4.25
CA VAL A 62 -3.93 8.60 3.75
C VAL A 62 -4.16 10.10 3.77
N LYS A 63 -3.32 10.82 4.50
CA LYS A 63 -3.26 12.29 4.58
C LYS A 63 -1.84 12.74 4.23
N PRO A 64 -1.64 14.02 3.87
CA PRO A 64 -0.29 14.57 3.73
C PRO A 64 0.51 14.32 5.02
N ASN A 65 1.72 13.75 4.89
CA ASN A 65 2.62 13.41 6.01
C ASN A 65 2.07 12.43 7.06
N LEU A 66 0.94 11.76 6.82
CA LEU A 66 0.37 10.80 7.76
C LEU A 66 -0.40 9.66 7.06
N ILE A 67 0.00 8.42 7.34
CA ILE A 67 -0.78 7.24 6.97
C ILE A 67 -1.32 6.58 8.24
N GLN A 68 -2.57 6.17 8.19
CA GLN A 68 -3.20 5.39 9.26
C GLN A 68 -3.38 3.97 8.78
N ALA A 69 -3.01 3.00 9.61
CA ALA A 69 -3.11 1.59 9.24
C ALA A 69 -3.63 0.73 10.39
N GLU A 70 -4.22 -0.40 10.06
CA GLU A 70 -4.71 -1.38 11.02
C GLU A 70 -4.32 -2.80 10.66
N LEU A 71 -4.31 -3.70 11.63
CA LEU A 71 -4.11 -5.12 11.43
C LEU A 71 -5.05 -5.89 12.34
N THR A 72 -5.85 -6.78 11.74
CA THR A 72 -6.70 -7.73 12.47
C THR A 72 -6.21 -9.16 12.22
N VAL A 73 -5.80 -9.85 13.27
CA VAL A 73 -5.30 -11.24 13.20
C VAL A 73 -6.32 -12.18 13.83
N ARG A 74 -6.78 -13.16 13.03
CA ARG A 74 -7.72 -14.22 13.45
C ARG A 74 -8.97 -13.69 14.15
N ASN A 75 -9.45 -12.50 13.76
CA ASN A 75 -10.62 -11.80 14.32
C ASN A 75 -10.60 -11.64 15.85
N ARG A 76 -9.43 -11.69 16.47
CA ARG A 76 -9.29 -11.70 17.94
C ARG A 76 -8.24 -10.74 18.48
N HIS A 77 -7.33 -10.27 17.63
CA HIS A 77 -6.30 -9.33 18.00
C HIS A 77 -6.24 -8.24 16.95
N HIS A 78 -6.29 -6.99 17.39
CA HIS A 78 -6.31 -5.85 16.51
C HIS A 78 -5.44 -4.73 17.03
N ALA A 79 -4.74 -4.09 16.11
CA ALA A 79 -3.92 -2.92 16.38
C ALA A 79 -4.14 -1.87 15.30
N GLU A 80 -4.14 -0.62 15.73
CA GLU A 80 -4.15 0.55 14.88
C GLU A 80 -2.90 1.38 15.13
N VAL A 81 -2.33 1.91 14.06
CA VAL A 81 -1.13 2.74 14.11
C VAL A 81 -1.28 4.01 13.28
N ASP A 82 -0.63 5.07 13.74
CA ASP A 82 -0.40 6.31 13.02
C ASP A 82 1.05 6.34 12.54
N ILE A 83 1.25 6.55 11.24
CA ILE A 83 2.56 6.52 10.58
C ILE A 83 2.83 7.91 10.01
N PRO A 84 3.29 8.87 10.83
CA PRO A 84 3.76 10.14 10.31
C PRO A 84 5.06 9.93 9.53
N TYR A 85 5.24 10.67 8.44
CA TYR A 85 6.41 10.55 7.58
C TYR A 85 6.79 11.88 6.93
N SER A 86 8.05 11.99 6.53
CA SER A 86 8.61 13.07 5.73
C SER A 86 9.75 12.55 4.86
N ASN A 87 10.39 13.43 4.08
CA ASN A 87 11.63 13.12 3.38
C ASN A 87 12.84 12.82 4.29
N THR A 88 12.74 13.06 5.60
CA THR A 88 13.83 12.82 6.57
C THR A 88 13.56 11.68 7.54
N GLY A 89 12.43 10.97 7.43
CA GLY A 89 12.12 9.88 8.35
C GLY A 89 10.67 9.45 8.36
N PHE A 90 10.37 8.45 9.20
CA PHE A 90 9.01 8.07 9.56
C PHE A 90 8.96 7.53 10.99
N SER A 91 7.77 7.48 11.56
CA SER A 91 7.50 6.75 12.80
C SER A 91 6.31 5.83 12.63
N ILE A 92 6.20 4.80 13.47
CA ILE A 92 5.01 3.94 13.58
C ILE A 92 4.58 4.04 15.05
N ASN A 93 3.51 4.79 15.27
CA ASN A 93 3.02 5.11 16.61
C ASN A 93 1.76 4.30 16.90
N TYR A 94 1.72 3.68 18.08
CA TYR A 94 0.52 3.06 18.61
C TYR A 94 -0.61 4.08 18.69
N ARG A 95 -1.78 3.75 18.12
CA ARG A 95 -3.00 4.54 18.26
C ARG A 95 -4.00 3.86 19.19
N SER A 96 -4.37 2.62 18.87
CA SER A 96 -5.37 1.88 19.64
C SER A 96 -5.24 0.36 19.43
N SER A 97 -5.93 -0.44 20.25
CA SER A 97 -5.99 -1.89 20.06
C SER A 97 -7.14 -2.51 20.84
N TRP A 98 -7.61 -3.67 20.36
CA TRP A 98 -8.44 -4.58 21.14
C TRP A 98 -7.91 -6.01 21.06
N GLY A 99 -8.22 -6.82 22.07
CA GLY A 99 -7.73 -8.19 22.18
C GLY A 99 -6.21 -8.33 22.38
N LEU A 100 -5.50 -7.23 22.64
CA LEU A 100 -4.05 -7.20 22.92
C LEU A 100 -3.73 -6.89 24.39
N ASN A 101 -4.75 -6.84 25.24
CA ASN A 101 -4.64 -6.59 26.68
C ASN A 101 -3.76 -5.37 27.00
N GLN A 102 -3.97 -4.27 26.27
CA GLN A 102 -3.25 -3.03 26.54
C GLN A 102 -3.68 -2.49 27.91
N SER A 103 -2.69 -2.16 28.74
CA SER A 103 -2.88 -1.61 30.08
C SER A 103 -1.75 -0.63 30.38
N GLY A 104 -2.07 0.65 30.46
CA GLY A 104 -1.08 1.72 30.57
C GLY A 104 -0.08 1.65 29.40
N GLU A 105 1.22 1.65 29.69
CA GLU A 105 2.24 1.54 28.65
C GLU A 105 2.52 0.09 28.22
N LYS A 106 1.78 -0.91 28.69
CA LYS A 106 2.03 -2.32 28.40
C LYS A 106 1.02 -2.89 27.41
N ILE A 107 1.47 -3.78 26.53
CA ILE A 107 0.67 -4.46 25.51
C ILE A 107 1.21 -5.87 25.27
N HIS A 108 0.42 -6.76 24.66
CA HIS A 108 0.89 -8.07 24.26
C HIS A 108 2.09 -7.99 23.29
N ARG A 109 3.14 -8.78 23.53
CA ARG A 109 4.40 -8.81 22.74
C ARG A 109 4.22 -8.93 21.22
N SER A 110 3.11 -9.52 20.75
CA SER A 110 2.83 -9.66 19.31
C SER A 110 2.71 -8.31 18.62
N TYR A 111 2.16 -7.30 19.30
CA TYR A 111 2.08 -5.94 18.77
C TYR A 111 3.47 -5.43 18.35
N ASN A 112 4.43 -5.46 19.28
CA ASN A 112 5.79 -5.00 19.02
C ASN A 112 6.44 -5.78 17.86
N LYS A 113 6.16 -7.09 17.74
CA LYS A 113 6.64 -7.89 16.59
C LYS A 113 6.04 -7.40 15.27
N TRP A 114 4.74 -7.09 15.24
CA TRP A 114 4.09 -6.59 14.03
C TRP A 114 4.63 -5.22 13.62
N VAL A 115 4.82 -4.31 14.58
CA VAL A 115 5.43 -2.99 14.34
C VAL A 115 6.85 -3.13 13.79
N ASN A 116 7.68 -3.97 14.42
CA ASN A 116 9.05 -4.21 13.95
C ASN A 116 9.08 -4.81 12.54
N ASN A 117 8.17 -5.74 12.24
CA ASN A 117 8.09 -6.35 10.91
C ASN A 117 7.63 -5.36 9.84
N LEU A 118 6.73 -4.44 10.18
CA LEU A 118 6.30 -3.35 9.32
C LEU A 118 7.46 -2.39 9.07
N ARG A 119 8.11 -1.90 10.14
CA ARG A 119 9.30 -1.04 10.08
C ARG A 119 10.39 -1.61 9.18
N ASN A 120 10.76 -2.86 9.40
CA ASN A 120 11.82 -3.51 8.62
C ASN A 120 11.45 -3.64 7.13
N ASN A 121 10.16 -3.83 6.80
CA ASN A 121 9.74 -3.88 5.40
C ASN A 121 9.74 -2.47 4.77
N ILE A 122 9.36 -1.42 5.51
CA ILE A 122 9.49 -0.04 5.03
C ILE A 122 10.95 0.28 4.71
N LEU A 123 11.86 -0.04 5.62
CA LEU A 123 13.29 0.15 5.41
C LEU A 123 13.81 -0.63 4.19
N LYS A 124 13.35 -1.86 3.99
CA LYS A 124 13.68 -2.65 2.79
C LYS A 124 13.19 -1.97 1.51
N GLU A 125 11.95 -1.49 1.48
CA GLU A 125 11.41 -0.78 0.30
C GLU A 125 12.15 0.54 0.04
N LEU A 126 12.59 1.22 1.10
CA LEU A 126 13.38 2.45 1.02
C LEU A 126 14.81 2.18 0.52
N ASP A 127 15.48 1.16 1.03
CA ASP A 127 16.83 0.77 0.60
C ASP A 127 16.84 0.36 -0.87
N LEU A 128 15.87 -0.46 -1.29
CA LEU A 128 15.65 -0.75 -2.70
C LEU A 128 15.44 0.54 -3.48
N SER A 129 14.64 1.49 -3.00
CA SER A 129 14.46 2.77 -3.72
C SER A 129 15.74 3.63 -3.82
N ALA A 130 16.57 3.67 -2.78
CA ALA A 130 17.80 4.46 -2.74
C ALA A 130 18.90 3.85 -3.61
N GLY A 131 19.05 2.53 -3.62
CA GLY A 131 19.99 1.81 -4.49
C GLY A 131 19.75 2.10 -5.98
N HIS A 132 18.49 2.26 -6.39
CA HIS A 132 18.16 2.65 -7.77
C HIS A 132 18.51 4.10 -8.08
N ALA A 133 18.29 5.05 -7.16
CA ALA A 133 18.68 6.45 -7.37
C ALA A 133 20.20 6.60 -7.59
N TYR A 134 21.01 5.77 -6.92
CA TYR A 134 22.45 5.70 -7.14
C TYR A 134 22.81 4.96 -8.44
N ALA A 135 22.14 3.86 -8.77
CA ALA A 135 22.36 3.13 -10.03
C ALA A 135 21.98 3.97 -11.27
N ASP A 136 20.92 4.77 -11.17
CA ASP A 136 20.48 5.74 -12.18
C ASP A 136 21.52 6.86 -12.35
N ASN A 137 22.09 7.37 -11.25
CA ASN A 137 23.13 8.42 -11.26
C ASN A 137 24.49 7.94 -11.78
N LEU A 138 24.81 6.65 -11.64
CA LEU A 138 26.07 6.08 -12.13
C LEU A 138 26.01 5.70 -13.62
N GLY A 139 24.84 5.79 -14.27
CA GLY A 139 24.68 5.44 -15.69
C GLY A 139 25.01 3.97 -16.00
N ILE A 140 25.12 3.11 -14.98
CA ILE A 140 25.44 1.69 -15.10
C ILE A 140 24.25 0.94 -15.71
N VAL A 141 23.03 1.44 -15.50
CA VAL A 141 21.85 1.03 -16.24
C VAL A 141 21.82 1.81 -17.56
N LYS A 142 22.34 1.22 -18.63
CA LYS A 142 22.02 1.71 -19.98
C LYS A 142 20.50 1.63 -20.13
N GLN A 143 19.84 2.79 -20.29
CA GLN A 143 18.49 2.90 -20.81
C GLN A 143 18.46 2.37 -22.26
N GLY A 144 18.51 1.05 -22.43
CA GLY A 144 18.05 0.40 -23.63
C GLY A 144 16.54 0.28 -23.52
N ALA A 145 15.81 0.79 -24.50
CA ALA A 145 14.35 0.81 -24.52
C ALA A 145 13.75 -0.50 -23.99
N GLU A 146 13.18 -0.44 -22.78
CA GLU A 146 12.28 -1.47 -22.27
C GLU A 146 11.11 -1.51 -23.24
N THR A 147 10.86 -2.67 -23.87
CA THR A 147 9.72 -2.82 -24.75
C THR A 147 8.46 -2.60 -23.91
N PRO A 148 7.60 -1.64 -24.27
CA PRO A 148 6.39 -1.38 -23.50
C PRO A 148 5.48 -2.61 -23.52
N GLU A 149 5.04 -3.01 -22.33
CA GLU A 149 4.01 -4.01 -22.13
C GLU A 149 2.66 -3.32 -21.95
N TYR A 150 1.58 -4.01 -22.32
CA TYR A 150 0.24 -3.43 -22.33
C TYR A 150 -0.74 -4.34 -21.59
N PHE A 151 -1.35 -3.80 -20.53
CA PHE A 151 -2.24 -4.55 -19.64
C PHE A 151 -3.60 -3.87 -19.52
N SER A 152 -4.59 -4.63 -19.03
CA SER A 152 -5.96 -4.15 -18.85
C SER A 152 -6.04 -3.06 -17.77
N ILE A 153 -6.53 -1.87 -18.13
CA ILE A 153 -6.82 -0.84 -17.13
C ILE A 153 -7.99 -1.23 -16.23
N GLN A 154 -8.96 -1.97 -16.78
CA GLN A 154 -10.12 -2.43 -16.03
C GLN A 154 -9.70 -3.37 -14.90
N GLU A 155 -8.70 -4.21 -15.14
CA GLU A 155 -8.14 -5.07 -14.10
C GLU A 155 -7.48 -4.26 -12.98
N ALA A 156 -6.71 -3.22 -13.31
CA ALA A 156 -6.12 -2.33 -12.31
C ALA A 156 -7.21 -1.59 -11.51
N ILE A 157 -8.27 -1.12 -12.17
CA ILE A 157 -9.43 -0.47 -11.52
C ILE A 157 -10.13 -1.47 -10.58
N THR A 158 -10.43 -2.68 -11.05
CA THR A 158 -11.09 -3.71 -10.25
C THR A 158 -10.25 -4.07 -9.02
N ARG A 159 -8.96 -4.36 -9.20
CA ARG A 159 -8.07 -4.71 -8.07
C ARG A 159 -7.99 -3.61 -7.02
N ALA A 160 -7.84 -2.35 -7.44
CA ALA A 160 -7.82 -1.24 -6.48
C ALA A 160 -9.19 -0.97 -5.83
N THR A 161 -10.29 -1.25 -6.53
CA THR A 161 -11.66 -1.14 -5.96
C THR A 161 -11.91 -2.25 -4.94
N ASP A 162 -11.57 -3.50 -5.27
CA ASP A 162 -11.70 -4.66 -4.38
C ASP A 162 -10.82 -4.51 -3.13
N ALA A 163 -9.66 -3.87 -3.28
CA ALA A 163 -8.77 -3.50 -2.17
C ALA A 163 -9.25 -2.28 -1.36
N GLY A 164 -10.38 -1.65 -1.72
CA GLY A 164 -10.93 -0.46 -1.07
C GLY A 164 -10.10 0.82 -1.27
N GLN A 165 -9.16 0.81 -2.21
CA GLN A 165 -8.28 1.95 -2.51
C GLN A 165 -8.93 2.93 -3.49
N LEU A 166 -9.72 2.41 -4.43
CA LEU A 166 -10.69 3.18 -5.20
C LEU A 166 -12.04 3.03 -4.52
N ASP A 167 -12.65 4.16 -4.14
CA ASP A 167 -13.89 4.16 -3.35
C ASP A 167 -15.16 4.24 -4.22
N GLY A 168 -14.99 4.16 -5.54
CA GLY A 168 -16.08 4.26 -6.52
C GLY A 168 -16.65 5.67 -6.70
N SER A 169 -16.20 6.67 -5.92
CA SER A 169 -16.67 8.06 -6.05
C SER A 169 -16.08 8.79 -7.27
N VAL A 170 -14.96 8.29 -7.80
CA VAL A 170 -14.32 8.81 -9.01
C VAL A 170 -14.35 7.73 -10.09
N ARG A 171 -15.02 8.04 -11.21
CA ARG A 171 -15.07 7.17 -12.39
C ARG A 171 -13.88 7.45 -13.32
N PHE A 172 -13.29 6.41 -13.90
CA PHE A 172 -12.15 6.52 -14.81
C PHE A 172 -12.58 6.15 -16.22
N PHE A 173 -12.30 7.01 -17.20
CA PHE A 173 -12.62 6.75 -18.59
C PHE A 173 -11.38 6.94 -19.46
N MET A 174 -11.07 5.91 -20.23
CA MET A 174 -9.95 5.94 -21.14
C MET A 174 -10.24 6.82 -22.36
N GLU A 175 -9.18 7.30 -23.01
CA GLU A 175 -9.29 8.02 -24.27
C GLU A 175 -10.00 7.16 -25.34
N GLY A 176 -11.12 7.67 -25.86
CA GLY A 176 -11.95 6.98 -26.86
C GLY A 176 -13.07 6.09 -26.28
N GLU A 177 -13.19 6.01 -24.96
CA GLU A 177 -14.35 5.43 -24.29
C GLU A 177 -15.59 6.36 -24.42
N GLN A 178 -16.78 5.77 -24.42
CA GLN A 178 -18.02 6.55 -24.43
C GLN A 178 -18.26 7.17 -23.06
N LEU A 179 -18.40 8.49 -23.01
CA LEU A 179 -18.66 9.23 -21.78
C LEU A 179 -20.18 9.38 -21.57
N PRO A 180 -20.68 9.24 -20.33
CA PRO A 180 -22.04 9.65 -20.00
C PRO A 180 -22.19 11.17 -20.24
N ALA A 181 -23.36 11.61 -20.73
CA ALA A 181 -23.56 12.98 -21.21
C ALA A 181 -23.52 14.03 -20.08
N SER A 182 -23.10 15.24 -20.45
CA SER A 182 -22.70 16.41 -19.64
C SER A 182 -21.27 16.33 -19.07
N LEU A 183 -20.43 17.26 -19.51
CA LEU A 183 -19.04 17.36 -19.07
C LEU A 183 -18.74 18.82 -18.72
N HIS A 184 -18.39 19.07 -17.47
CA HIS A 184 -17.80 20.35 -17.06
C HIS A 184 -16.28 20.19 -17.01
N LEU A 185 -15.63 20.44 -18.15
CA LEU A 185 -14.18 20.32 -18.34
C LEU A 185 -13.41 21.19 -17.33
N ARG A 186 -12.40 20.60 -16.67
CA ARG A 186 -11.37 21.30 -15.87
C ARG A 186 -9.97 20.89 -16.33
N ASP A 187 -8.94 21.41 -15.67
CA ASP A 187 -7.53 21.27 -16.03
C ASP A 187 -7.07 19.80 -16.23
N SER A 188 -6.14 19.59 -17.15
CA SER A 188 -5.49 18.29 -17.36
C SER A 188 -4.50 17.99 -16.24
N VAL A 189 -4.49 16.76 -15.72
CA VAL A 189 -3.54 16.29 -14.70
C VAL A 189 -2.76 15.07 -15.20
N THR A 190 -1.52 14.95 -14.75
CA THR A 190 -0.66 13.78 -15.04
C THR A 190 -0.24 13.15 -13.72
N ALA A 191 -0.45 11.85 -13.59
CA ALA A 191 0.06 11.03 -12.49
C ALA A 191 1.12 10.06 -13.03
N HIS A 192 2.34 10.14 -12.50
CA HIS A 192 3.44 9.26 -12.87
C HIS A 192 3.86 8.44 -11.65
N ARG A 193 3.85 7.10 -11.75
CA ARG A 193 4.15 6.20 -10.63
C ARG A 193 5.09 5.07 -11.05
N LYS A 194 6.06 4.80 -10.19
CA LYS A 194 7.02 3.68 -10.30
C LYS A 194 6.84 2.76 -9.10
N THR A 195 6.86 1.45 -9.31
CA THR A 195 6.79 0.44 -8.24
C THR A 195 7.89 -0.61 -8.39
N ASN A 196 8.19 -1.29 -7.30
CA ASN A 196 9.15 -2.39 -7.26
C ASN A 196 8.58 -3.66 -7.95
N SER A 197 9.39 -4.28 -8.81
CA SER A 197 9.09 -5.54 -9.53
C SER A 197 9.81 -6.76 -8.96
N SER A 198 10.69 -6.59 -7.96
CA SER A 198 11.47 -7.69 -7.39
C SER A 198 10.55 -8.76 -6.80
N ASN A 199 10.69 -10.01 -7.25
CA ASN A 199 9.86 -11.17 -6.89
C ASN A 199 8.37 -11.12 -7.32
N LYS A 200 7.98 -10.24 -8.26
CA LYS A 200 6.62 -10.19 -8.85
C LYS A 200 6.69 -10.50 -10.34
N THR A 201 5.61 -11.02 -10.93
CA THR A 201 5.53 -11.09 -12.39
C THR A 201 5.47 -9.67 -12.97
N SER A 202 5.93 -9.47 -14.22
CA SER A 202 5.83 -8.16 -14.89
C SER A 202 4.41 -7.60 -14.86
N GLU A 203 3.42 -8.48 -15.06
CA GLU A 203 2.00 -8.14 -14.98
C GLU A 203 1.59 -7.66 -13.59
N GLU A 204 1.93 -8.38 -12.52
CA GLU A 204 1.60 -7.98 -11.14
C GLU A 204 2.24 -6.65 -10.76
N ALA A 205 3.50 -6.44 -11.15
CA ALA A 205 4.21 -5.19 -10.92
C ALA A 205 3.56 -4.02 -11.70
N CYS A 206 3.20 -4.25 -12.96
CA CYS A 206 2.55 -3.24 -13.79
C CYS A 206 1.13 -2.90 -13.31
N LEU A 207 0.34 -3.89 -12.94
CA LEU A 207 -0.99 -3.68 -12.36
C LEU A 207 -0.90 -2.91 -11.05
N TRP A 208 0.09 -3.18 -10.21
CA TRP A 208 0.31 -2.41 -8.99
C TRP A 208 0.70 -0.95 -9.27
N ALA A 209 1.59 -0.71 -10.24
CA ALA A 209 1.95 0.64 -10.67
C ALA A 209 0.73 1.41 -11.19
N ALA A 210 -0.12 0.76 -11.97
CA ALA A 210 -1.36 1.32 -12.48
C ALA A 210 -2.36 1.65 -11.37
N GLN A 211 -2.58 0.75 -10.40
CA GLN A 211 -3.41 1.01 -9.21
C GLN A 211 -2.94 2.28 -8.48
N THR A 212 -1.63 2.41 -8.25
CA THR A 212 -1.04 3.59 -7.59
C THR A 212 -1.28 4.87 -8.39
N ALA A 213 -1.22 4.81 -9.72
CA ALA A 213 -1.50 5.95 -10.59
C ALA A 213 -2.99 6.35 -10.55
N LEU A 214 -3.90 5.37 -10.57
CA LEU A 214 -5.35 5.58 -10.47
C LEU A 214 -5.75 6.19 -9.13
N ILE A 215 -5.17 5.72 -8.01
CA ILE A 215 -5.42 6.30 -6.68
C ILE A 215 -4.98 7.77 -6.62
N ALA A 216 -3.83 8.10 -7.23
CA ALA A 216 -3.37 9.48 -7.29
C ALA A 216 -4.33 10.37 -8.11
N LEU A 217 -4.87 9.85 -9.22
CA LEU A 217 -5.88 10.52 -10.02
C LEU A 217 -7.19 10.71 -9.24
N GLN A 218 -7.68 9.69 -8.52
CA GLN A 218 -8.85 9.80 -7.63
C GLN A 218 -8.65 10.88 -6.58
N ASN A 219 -7.55 10.84 -5.85
CA ASN A 219 -7.27 11.81 -4.79
C ASN A 219 -7.24 13.24 -5.33
N LYS A 220 -6.67 13.43 -6.53
CA LYS A 220 -6.65 14.73 -7.18
C LYS A 220 -8.05 15.15 -7.65
N ALA A 221 -8.84 14.27 -8.26
CA ALA A 221 -10.22 14.56 -8.65
C ALA A 221 -11.06 14.96 -7.43
N LYS A 222 -11.02 14.19 -6.34
CA LYS A 222 -11.71 14.49 -5.08
C LYS A 222 -11.29 15.84 -4.49
N SER A 223 -9.98 16.15 -4.52
CA SER A 223 -9.48 17.45 -4.02
C SER A 223 -10.02 18.66 -4.80
N LEU A 224 -10.50 18.45 -6.03
CA LEU A 224 -11.09 19.47 -6.89
C LEU A 224 -12.63 19.39 -6.93
N GLY A 225 -13.25 18.55 -6.10
CA GLY A 225 -14.70 18.34 -6.11
C GLY A 225 -15.21 17.71 -7.41
N ALA A 226 -14.38 16.88 -8.03
CA ALA A 226 -14.68 16.18 -9.27
C ALA A 226 -15.00 14.70 -9.03
N ASN A 227 -15.90 14.14 -9.83
CA ASN A 227 -16.33 12.74 -9.74
C ASN A 227 -15.83 11.85 -10.90
N ALA A 228 -14.99 12.38 -11.80
CA ALA A 228 -14.41 11.58 -12.86
C ALA A 228 -13.04 12.08 -13.34
N VAL A 229 -12.31 11.16 -13.96
CA VAL A 229 -11.13 11.43 -14.78
C VAL A 229 -11.35 10.82 -16.16
N THR A 230 -11.38 11.66 -17.18
CA THR A 230 -11.70 11.28 -18.56
C THR A 230 -10.53 11.51 -19.51
N GLY A 231 -10.56 10.86 -20.67
CA GLY A 231 -9.49 11.00 -21.67
C GLY A 231 -8.16 10.47 -21.13
N ILE A 232 -8.22 9.39 -20.35
CA ILE A 232 -7.02 8.81 -19.76
C ILE A 232 -6.18 8.17 -20.87
N VAL A 233 -4.91 8.56 -20.89
CA VAL A 233 -3.89 8.04 -21.79
C VAL A 233 -2.67 7.61 -20.99
N SER A 234 -1.88 6.68 -21.53
CA SER A 234 -0.54 6.44 -20.99
C SER A 234 0.43 7.47 -21.57
N TYR A 235 1.27 8.05 -20.71
CA TYR A 235 2.16 9.15 -21.08
C TYR A 235 3.60 8.83 -20.68
N TYR A 236 4.41 8.39 -21.63
CA TYR A 236 5.80 8.00 -21.39
C TYR A 236 6.74 8.74 -22.33
N ALA A 237 7.85 9.29 -21.82
CA ALA A 237 8.86 9.98 -22.62
C ALA A 237 8.33 11.08 -23.58
N ARG A 238 7.23 11.75 -23.21
CA ARG A 238 6.48 12.73 -24.02
C ARG A 238 5.61 12.15 -25.14
N ASP A 239 5.59 10.84 -25.29
CA ASP A 239 4.69 10.13 -26.17
C ASP A 239 3.41 9.71 -25.45
N VAL A 240 2.31 9.74 -26.21
CA VAL A 240 0.98 9.38 -25.72
C VAL A 240 0.57 8.07 -26.37
N TYR A 241 0.34 7.05 -25.55
CA TYR A 241 -0.35 5.84 -25.97
C TYR A 241 -1.83 5.93 -25.61
N LYS A 242 -2.68 5.77 -26.63
CA LYS A 242 -4.14 5.80 -26.51
C LYS A 242 -4.70 4.40 -26.70
N SER A 243 -5.46 3.91 -25.73
CA SER A 243 -6.30 2.73 -25.87
C SER A 243 -7.55 2.88 -25.02
N LYS A 244 -8.64 2.22 -25.41
CA LYS A 244 -9.89 2.22 -24.65
C LYS A 244 -9.84 1.32 -23.42
N ASP A 245 -8.93 0.36 -23.40
CA ASP A 245 -8.91 -0.74 -22.43
C ASP A 245 -7.52 -1.06 -21.87
N LYS A 246 -6.45 -0.51 -22.46
CA LYS A 246 -5.06 -0.84 -22.09
C LYS A 246 -4.26 0.36 -21.62
N PHE A 247 -3.39 0.12 -20.64
CA PHE A 247 -2.34 1.06 -20.27
C PHE A 247 -0.96 0.52 -20.66
N GLN A 248 -0.05 1.45 -20.95
CA GLN A 248 1.36 1.18 -21.19
C GLN A 248 2.10 1.06 -19.87
N CYS A 249 2.86 -0.02 -19.73
CA CYS A 249 3.78 -0.23 -18.63
C CYS A 249 5.19 -0.46 -19.17
N HIS A 250 6.18 0.04 -18.44
CA HIS A 250 7.58 -0.27 -18.67
C HIS A 250 8.05 -1.06 -17.45
N SER A 251 8.19 -2.38 -17.61
CA SER A 251 8.64 -3.31 -16.58
C SER A 251 10.12 -3.61 -16.79
N GLY A 252 10.96 -2.96 -16.00
CA GLY A 252 12.37 -3.27 -15.89
C GLY A 252 12.63 -4.45 -14.95
N LEU A 253 13.89 -4.88 -14.92
CA LEU A 253 14.37 -5.98 -14.05
C LEU A 253 14.01 -5.77 -12.56
N VAL A 254 13.79 -4.53 -12.14
CA VAL A 254 13.54 -4.19 -10.73
C VAL A 254 12.37 -3.22 -10.53
N VAL A 255 11.87 -2.54 -11.56
CA VAL A 255 10.85 -1.50 -11.43
C VAL A 255 9.85 -1.57 -12.57
N ALA A 256 8.56 -1.55 -12.23
CA ALA A 256 7.47 -1.33 -13.18
C ALA A 256 7.01 0.12 -13.08
N SER A 257 6.85 0.78 -14.22
CA SER A 257 6.44 2.17 -14.29
C SER A 257 5.21 2.35 -15.16
N VAL A 258 4.26 3.11 -14.63
CA VAL A 258 3.01 3.47 -15.30
C VAL A 258 2.77 4.96 -15.08
N ALA A 259 2.48 5.64 -16.17
CA ALA A 259 2.19 7.07 -16.16
C ALA A 259 0.89 7.30 -16.90
N LEU A 260 -0.10 7.81 -16.18
CA LEU A 260 -1.43 8.10 -16.70
C LEU A 260 -1.66 9.60 -16.70
N ARG A 261 -2.12 10.14 -17.83
CA ARG A 261 -2.58 11.52 -17.96
C ARG A 261 -4.06 11.50 -18.27
N GLY A 262 -4.83 12.38 -17.66
CA GLY A 262 -6.25 12.52 -17.93
C GLY A 262 -6.77 13.91 -17.56
N THR A 263 -8.04 14.12 -17.81
CA THR A 263 -8.74 15.39 -17.53
C THR A 263 -9.66 15.17 -16.34
N ILE A 264 -9.53 16.01 -15.31
CA ILE A 264 -10.45 15.95 -14.17
C ILE A 264 -11.75 16.62 -14.58
N THR A 265 -12.87 15.95 -14.36
CA THR A 265 -14.18 16.47 -14.77
C THR A 265 -15.27 16.06 -13.79
N ASN A 266 -16.39 16.78 -13.86
CA ASN A 266 -17.67 16.27 -13.38
C ASN A 266 -18.47 15.71 -14.55
N ILE A 267 -19.16 14.60 -14.28
CA ILE A 267 -20.11 13.96 -15.17
C ILE A 267 -21.39 13.67 -14.38
N GLU A 268 -22.54 13.83 -15.04
CA GLU A 268 -23.86 13.49 -14.48
C GLU A 268 -24.13 11.97 -14.42
#